data_AF-A0AAP2D5K6-F1
#
_entry.id   AF-A0AAP2D5K6-F1
#
_cell.length_a   1.000
_cell.length_b   1.000
_cell.length_c   1.000
_cell.angle_alpha   90.00
_cell.angle_beta   90.00
_cell.angle_gamma   90.00
#
_symmetry.space_group_name_H-M   'P 1'
#
loop_
_entity.id
_entity.type
_entity.pdbx_description
1 polymer ?
#
loop_
_entity_poly.entity_id
_entity_poly.type
_entity_poly.pdbx_seq_one_letter_code
_entity_poly.pdbx_strand_id
1 'polypeptide(L)'
;MEQLMADLKRQIIEALNLKHLTPAEIGDDQPLFGEGLGLDSIDALELIVLLQQQYKVKIENPQDGPKIFRSVRTIAEFITAHKPA
;
A
#
# COMPACT_ATOMS: atom_id res chain seq x y z
N MET A 1 -9.02 -7.92 -8.70
CA MET A 1 -8.48 -7.49 -7.40
C MET A 1 -7.10 -8.13 -7.14
N GLU A 2 -6.94 -9.44 -7.37
CA GLU A 2 -5.65 -10.13 -7.22
C GLU A 2 -4.49 -9.51 -8.03
N GLN A 3 -4.72 -9.14 -9.29
CA GLN A 3 -3.69 -8.47 -10.09
C GLN A 3 -3.26 -7.11 -9.50
N LEU A 4 -4.22 -6.35 -8.97
CA LEU A 4 -3.94 -5.05 -8.33
C LEU A 4 -3.11 -5.25 -7.06
N MET A 5 -3.43 -6.26 -6.25
CA MET A 5 -2.65 -6.59 -5.05
C MET A 5 -1.23 -7.03 -5.41
N ALA A 6 -1.07 -7.90 -6.41
CA ALA A 6 0.24 -8.35 -6.86
C ALA A 6 1.12 -7.19 -7.38
N ASP A 7 0.51 -6.26 -8.12
CA ASP A 7 1.16 -5.07 -8.62
C ASP A 7 1.52 -4.10 -7.49
N LEU A 8 0.59 -3.85 -6.55
CA LEU A 8 0.83 -3.08 -5.33
C LEU A 8 2.01 -3.63 -4.54
N LYS A 9 2.09 -4.95 -4.33
CA LYS A 9 3.20 -5.55 -3.57
C LYS A 9 4.56 -5.27 -4.22
N ARG A 10 4.64 -5.34 -5.56
CA ARG A 10 5.86 -4.99 -6.29
C ARG A 10 6.19 -3.51 -6.14
N GLN A 11 5.19 -2.65 -6.34
CA GLN A 11 5.35 -1.22 -6.20
C GLN A 11 5.76 -0.79 -4.78
N ILE A 12 5.19 -1.40 -3.74
CA ILE A 12 5.56 -1.20 -2.34
C ILE A 12 7.03 -1.56 -2.13
N ILE A 13 7.47 -2.71 -2.65
CA ILE A 13 8.87 -3.15 -2.54
C ILE A 13 9.82 -2.19 -3.25
N GLU A 14 9.45 -1.72 -4.44
CA GLU A 14 10.26 -0.78 -5.21
C GLU A 14 10.31 0.61 -4.57
N ALA A 15 9.16 1.14 -4.12
CA ALA A 15 9.05 2.46 -3.51
C ALA A 15 9.78 2.53 -2.17
N LEU A 16 9.58 1.52 -1.31
CA LEU A 16 10.18 1.45 0.01
C LEU A 16 11.55 0.76 0.02
N ASN A 17 12.08 0.44 -1.18
CA ASN A 17 13.37 -0.21 -1.36
C ASN A 17 13.54 -1.50 -0.53
N LEU A 18 12.46 -2.28 -0.37
CA LEU A 18 12.41 -3.54 0.38
C LEU A 18 12.98 -4.70 -0.43
N LYS A 19 14.17 -4.53 -1.01
CA LYS A 19 14.80 -5.52 -1.91
C LYS A 19 15.06 -6.89 -1.27
N HIS A 20 14.95 -6.98 0.05
CA HIS A 20 15.07 -8.22 0.81
C HIS A 20 13.76 -9.03 0.84
N LEU A 21 12.63 -8.44 0.44
CA LEU A 21 11.33 -9.10 0.38
C LEU A 21 10.90 -9.36 -1.06
N THR A 22 10.09 -10.39 -1.24
CA THR A 22 9.40 -10.64 -2.50
C THR A 22 7.91 -10.36 -2.36
N PRO A 23 7.20 -10.02 -3.45
CA PRO A 23 5.75 -9.79 -3.38
C PRO A 23 4.97 -11.05 -2.97
N ALA A 24 5.58 -12.24 -2.97
CA ALA A 24 4.95 -13.45 -2.44
C ALA A 24 5.05 -13.53 -0.90
N GLU A 25 6.07 -12.90 -0.31
CA GLU A 25 6.30 -12.89 1.15
C GLU A 25 5.37 -11.91 1.88
N ILE A 26 4.85 -10.92 1.15
CA ILE A 26 3.89 -9.95 1.70
C ILE A 26 2.49 -10.57 1.66
N GLY A 27 1.92 -10.85 2.82
CA GLY A 27 0.54 -11.32 2.93
C GLY A 27 -0.49 -10.26 2.53
N ASP A 28 -1.63 -10.68 1.99
CA ASP A 28 -2.68 -9.75 1.55
C ASP A 28 -3.31 -8.98 2.73
N ASP A 29 -3.48 -9.68 3.86
CA ASP A 29 -4.06 -9.17 5.10
C ASP A 29 -2.99 -8.90 6.19
N GLN A 30 -1.71 -9.04 5.83
CA GLN A 30 -0.61 -8.79 6.75
C GLN A 30 -0.52 -7.29 7.07
N PRO A 31 -0.29 -6.93 8.35
CA PRO A 31 0.00 -5.54 8.68
C PRO A 31 1.22 -5.05 7.90
N LEU A 32 1.18 -3.85 7.34
CA LEU A 32 2.36 -3.25 6.70
C LEU A 32 3.24 -2.52 7.74
N PHE A 33 2.61 -1.84 8.70
CA PHE A 33 3.29 -1.04 9.73
C PHE A 33 3.48 -1.82 11.04
N GLY A 34 4.50 -1.44 11.82
CA GLY A 34 4.77 -2.05 13.13
C GLY A 34 5.28 -3.48 13.02
N GLU A 35 4.64 -4.44 13.71
CA GLU A 35 5.04 -5.87 13.72
C GLU A 35 4.86 -6.61 12.38
N GLY A 36 4.37 -5.91 11.36
CA GLY A 36 4.13 -6.39 10.02
C GLY A 36 5.37 -6.46 9.14
N LEU A 37 5.45 -5.57 8.14
CA LEU A 37 6.65 -5.38 7.31
C LEU A 37 7.71 -4.50 8.00
N GLY A 38 7.44 -4.01 9.21
CA GLY A 38 8.36 -3.11 9.92
C GLY A 38 8.37 -1.69 9.37
N LEU A 39 7.33 -1.27 8.63
CA LEU A 39 7.28 0.08 8.07
C LEU A 39 7.08 1.14 9.14
N ASP A 40 7.75 2.27 8.95
CA ASP A 40 7.70 3.45 9.79
C ASP A 40 6.79 4.55 9.20
N SER A 41 6.52 5.59 9.98
CA SER A 41 5.69 6.73 9.55
C SER A 41 6.21 7.44 8.29
N ILE A 42 7.51 7.31 7.97
CA ILE A 42 8.12 7.87 6.75
C ILE A 42 7.69 7.05 5.52
N ASP A 43 7.72 5.72 5.63
CA ASP A 43 7.30 4.81 4.56
C ASP A 43 5.81 5.02 4.22
N ALA A 44 4.98 5.34 5.21
CA ALA A 44 3.58 5.70 4.99
C ALA A 44 3.43 6.88 4.00
N LEU A 45 4.30 7.88 4.11
CA LEU A 45 4.27 9.04 3.21
C LEU A 45 4.66 8.64 1.78
N GLU A 46 5.68 7.79 1.61
CA GLU A 46 6.07 7.27 0.29
C GLU A 46 4.95 6.45 -0.34
N LEU A 47 4.25 5.61 0.43
CA LEU A 47 3.07 4.89 -0.05
C LEU A 47 1.94 5.83 -0.47
N ILE A 48 1.68 6.90 0.29
CA ILE A 48 0.67 7.92 -0.08
C ILE A 48 1.03 8.56 -1.42
N VAL A 49 2.31 8.95 -1.60
CA VAL A 49 2.79 9.57 -2.83
C VAL A 49 2.66 8.58 -4.00
N LEU A 50 3.03 7.31 -3.79
CA LEU A 50 2.86 6.25 -4.78
C LEU A 50 1.41 6.13 -5.23
N LEU A 51 0.45 6.07 -4.30
CA LEU A 51 -0.98 6.00 -4.62
C LEU A 51 -1.47 7.18 -5.45
N GLN A 52 -1.03 8.40 -5.09
CA GLN A 52 -1.38 9.61 -5.82
C GLN A 52 -0.75 9.65 -7.23
N GLN A 53 0.48 9.19 -7.39
CA GLN A 53 1.18 9.22 -8.67
C GLN A 53 0.70 8.13 -9.62
N GLN A 54 0.62 6.88 -9.14
CA GLN A 54 0.33 5.68 -9.93
C GLN A 54 -1.16 5.47 -10.14
N TYR A 55 -1.96 5.65 -9.09
CA TYR A 55 -3.39 5.36 -9.13
C TYR A 55 -4.26 6.61 -9.21
N LYS A 56 -3.66 7.81 -9.12
CA LYS A 56 -4.39 9.10 -9.06
C LYS A 56 -5.42 9.16 -7.93
N VAL A 57 -5.21 8.36 -6.88
CA VAL A 57 -6.08 8.31 -5.71
C VAL A 57 -5.51 9.21 -4.62
N LYS A 58 -6.36 10.04 -4.01
CA LYS A 58 -5.98 10.93 -2.92
C LYS A 58 -6.69 10.52 -1.64
N ILE A 59 -5.94 10.45 -0.55
CA ILE A 59 -6.51 10.31 0.78
C ILE A 59 -6.98 11.69 1.23
N GLU A 60 -8.29 11.87 1.32
CA GLU A 60 -8.89 13.13 1.76
C GLU A 60 -8.72 13.33 3.25
N ASN A 61 -8.92 12.26 4.04
CA ASN A 61 -8.81 12.28 5.48
C ASN A 61 -7.53 11.57 5.96
N PRO A 62 -6.58 12.29 6.58
CA PRO A 62 -5.37 11.67 7.11
C PRO A 62 -5.66 10.66 8.23
N GLN A 63 -6.81 10.76 8.91
CA GLN A 63 -7.24 9.78 9.92
C GLN A 63 -7.57 8.40 9.34
N ASP A 64 -7.87 8.31 8.04
CA ASP A 64 -8.11 7.03 7.38
C ASP A 64 -6.83 6.38 6.87
N GLY A 65 -5.70 7.10 6.84
CA GLY A 65 -4.39 6.57 6.48
C GLY A 65 -4.06 5.24 7.17
N PRO A 66 -4.08 5.16 8.51
CA PRO A 66 -3.80 3.91 9.23
C PRO A 66 -4.74 2.75 8.88
N LYS A 67 -5.99 3.04 8.50
CA LYS A 67 -6.95 2.01 8.09
C LYS A 67 -6.69 1.54 6.66
N ILE A 68 -6.40 2.47 5.75
CA ILE A 68 -6.13 2.20 4.35
C ILE A 68 -4.82 1.43 4.21
N PHE A 69 -3.75 1.92 4.87
CA PHE A 69 -2.42 1.34 4.85
C PHE A 69 -2.23 0.19 5.85
N ARG A 70 -3.32 -0.35 6.40
CA ARG A 70 -3.25 -1.50 7.30
C ARG A 70 -2.63 -2.71 6.58
N SER A 71 -3.09 -3.01 5.37
CA SER A 71 -2.73 -4.21 4.61
C SER A 71 -2.77 -3.94 3.10
N VAL A 72 -2.17 -4.81 2.29
CA VAL A 72 -2.24 -4.69 0.83
C VAL A 72 -3.69 -4.75 0.34
N ARG A 73 -4.51 -5.61 0.96
CA ARG A 73 -5.93 -5.74 0.66
C ARG A 73 -6.66 -4.41 0.82
N THR A 74 -6.52 -3.75 1.99
CA THR A 74 -7.22 -2.48 2.27
C THR A 74 -6.79 -1.37 1.32
N ILE A 75 -5.51 -1.34 0.92
CA ILE A 75 -5.03 -0.39 -0.10
C ILE A 75 -5.68 -0.70 -1.46
N ALA A 76 -5.69 -1.96 -1.88
CA ALA A 76 -6.28 -2.38 -3.15
C ALA A 76 -7.79 -2.10 -3.20
N GLU A 77 -8.51 -2.33 -2.11
CA GLU A 77 -9.92 -1.97 -1.96
C GLU A 77 -10.12 -0.46 -2.08
N PHE A 78 -9.30 0.33 -1.38
CA PHE A 78 -9.37 1.78 -1.42
C PHE A 78 -9.13 2.32 -2.83
N ILE A 79 -8.10 1.83 -3.52
CA ILE A 79 -7.84 2.17 -4.93
C ILE A 79 -9.03 1.78 -5.79
N THR A 80 -9.55 0.56 -5.67
CA THR A 80 -10.66 0.09 -6.50
C THR A 80 -11.91 0.94 -6.30
N ALA A 81 -12.16 1.40 -5.07
CA ALA A 81 -13.29 2.28 -4.74
C ALA A 81 -13.12 3.71 -5.28
N HIS A 82 -11.89 4.20 -5.44
CA HIS A 82 -11.59 5.58 -5.86
C HIS A 82 -11.02 5.70 -7.28
N LYS A 83 -10.79 4.58 -7.96
CA LYS A 83 -10.26 4.59 -9.32
C LYS A 83 -11.35 5.13 -10.25
N PRO A 84 -11.10 6.23 -10.97
CA PRO A 84 -12.03 6.69 -11.99
C PRO A 84 -12.13 5.62 -13.09
N ALA A 85 -13.36 5.30 -13.47
CA ALA A 85 -13.68 4.35 -14.53
C ALA A 85 -13.13 4.78 -15.90
#